data_AF-A0AAP9DRL7-F1
#
_entry.id   AF-A0AAP9DRL7-F1
#
_cell.length_a   1.000
_cell.length_b   1.000
_cell.length_c   1.000
_cell.angle_alpha   90.00
_cell.angle_beta   90.00
_cell.angle_gamma   90.00
#
_symmetry.space_group_name_H-M   'P 1'
#
loop_
_entity.id
_entity.type
_entity.pdbx_description
1 polymer ?
#
loop_
_entity_poly.entity_id
_entity_poly.type
_entity_poly.pdbx_seq_one_letter_code
_entity_poly.pdbx_strand_id
1 'polypeptide(L)'
;MIDFLRKEESEEMRRSIRFQAMVWAFMLLVNILLMPMTALADDVPGSEENGADTIQIVLKSSMPSVLSGRLFTYDIEYSVSSTTDQYDGAQIVLPIPKEVEYAGVVNSDGATAVYDPDAGTVTFTFAEALEPGSTGTLQVNVRFPNDVTPNGTEAVTQAVFRSEQTPGGKLSNEVTVKAEASAVWDLKKEQYRPVAHVKPQPGGTVEYRILFSDMQKDGYGNLNLDDVVITDMLPPEAELLLARPEYTVNDNGKLIWNFGKLGQGESYKEIFVKVKYPEDILKDNPDKEVVNQAAVSFKPVGENDPVTDEAEAQHGFVDVPQTGNLWIYKSVNDGSAKELITGQSISYRIGDIANQTNMRLEDAKLEDLAPQGLEFVQVHTAKFA
;
A
#
# COMPACT_ATOMS: atom_id res chain seq x y z
N MET A 1 38.57 4.13 -4.20
CA MET A 1 37.49 3.86 -5.17
C MET A 1 36.17 3.58 -4.45
N ILE A 2 36.15 2.70 -3.43
CA ILE A 2 34.97 2.41 -2.60
C ILE A 2 34.44 3.63 -1.83
N ASP A 3 35.32 4.49 -1.31
CA ASP A 3 34.91 5.73 -0.62
C ASP A 3 34.36 6.82 -1.55
N PHE A 4 34.62 6.73 -2.86
CA PHE A 4 34.12 7.70 -3.84
C PHE A 4 32.68 7.35 -4.25
N LEU A 5 32.42 6.06 -4.53
CA LEU A 5 31.08 5.55 -4.88
C LEU A 5 30.07 5.69 -3.73
N ARG A 6 30.49 5.39 -2.49
CA ARG A 6 29.63 5.59 -1.30
C ARG A 6 29.28 7.08 -1.06
N LYS A 7 30.15 8.00 -1.51
CA LYS A 7 29.92 9.44 -1.38
C LYS A 7 28.98 9.94 -2.48
N GLU A 8 29.05 9.37 -3.69
CA GLU A 8 28.16 9.66 -4.81
C GLU A 8 26.72 9.20 -4.52
N GLU A 9 26.51 7.95 -4.08
CA GLU A 9 25.17 7.45 -3.69
C GLU A 9 24.58 8.25 -2.52
N SER A 10 25.40 8.64 -1.54
CA SER A 10 24.96 9.50 -0.44
C SER A 10 24.56 10.90 -0.91
N GLU A 11 25.25 11.46 -1.90
CA GLU A 11 24.95 12.78 -2.45
C GLU A 11 23.69 12.75 -3.33
N GLU A 12 23.48 11.70 -4.12
CA GLU A 12 22.26 11.51 -4.90
C GLU A 12 21.03 11.28 -4.02
N MET A 13 21.16 10.46 -2.98
CA MET A 13 20.09 10.26 -2.00
C MET A 13 19.77 11.56 -1.23
N ARG A 14 20.79 12.36 -0.88
CA ARG A 14 20.59 13.68 -0.28
C ARG A 14 19.97 14.68 -1.25
N ARG A 15 20.27 14.61 -2.54
CA ARG A 15 19.63 15.44 -3.58
C ARG A 15 18.17 15.04 -3.79
N SER A 16 17.86 13.76 -3.83
CA SER A 16 16.48 13.24 -3.93
C SER A 16 15.64 13.64 -2.71
N ILE A 17 16.16 13.46 -1.49
CA ILE A 17 15.48 13.87 -0.26
C ILE A 17 15.31 15.40 -0.19
N ARG A 18 16.30 16.19 -0.62
CA ARG A 18 16.18 17.66 -0.68
C ARG A 18 15.21 18.11 -1.76
N PHE A 19 15.13 17.42 -2.89
CA PHE A 19 14.18 17.68 -3.96
C PHE A 19 12.75 17.35 -3.51
N GLN A 20 12.54 16.18 -2.89
CA GLN A 20 11.25 15.81 -2.29
C GLN A 20 10.86 16.78 -1.15
N ALA A 21 11.77 17.13 -0.25
CA ALA A 21 11.50 18.10 0.81
C ALA A 21 11.19 19.51 0.26
N MET A 22 11.80 19.91 -0.86
CA MET A 22 11.52 21.16 -1.55
C MET A 22 10.17 21.13 -2.28
N VAL A 23 9.77 19.98 -2.85
CA VAL A 23 8.43 19.76 -3.43
C VAL A 23 7.36 19.77 -2.33
N TRP A 24 7.60 19.13 -1.19
CA TRP A 24 6.72 19.19 -0.02
C TRP A 24 6.63 20.60 0.57
N ALA A 25 7.76 21.31 0.70
CA ALA A 25 7.78 22.70 1.15
C ALA A 25 7.11 23.64 0.15
N PHE A 26 7.23 23.39 -1.16
CA PHE A 26 6.55 24.15 -2.21
C PHE A 26 5.03 23.87 -2.22
N MET A 27 4.59 22.62 -2.03
CA MET A 27 3.17 22.30 -1.83
C MET A 27 2.61 22.95 -0.55
N LEU A 28 3.39 23.01 0.53
CA LEU A 28 2.98 23.64 1.78
C LEU A 28 2.92 25.18 1.64
N LEU A 29 3.82 25.78 0.84
CA LEU A 29 3.78 27.21 0.50
C LEU A 29 2.63 27.55 -0.47
N VAL A 30 2.32 26.68 -1.42
CA VAL A 30 1.19 26.84 -2.35
C VAL A 30 -0.16 26.66 -1.63
N ASN A 31 -0.25 25.79 -0.63
CA ASN A 31 -1.43 25.69 0.25
C ASN A 31 -1.61 26.90 1.18
N ILE A 32 -0.53 27.57 1.58
CA ILE A 32 -0.61 28.81 2.39
C ILE A 32 -0.96 30.03 1.50
N LEU A 33 -0.61 30.02 0.20
CA LEU A 33 -0.93 31.09 -0.75
C LEU A 33 -2.29 30.96 -1.45
N LEU A 34 -2.95 29.79 -1.37
CA LEU A 34 -4.28 29.53 -1.96
C LEU A 34 -5.40 29.41 -0.93
N MET A 35 -5.25 29.96 0.28
CA MET A 35 -6.42 30.24 1.10
C MET A 35 -7.24 31.34 0.39
N PRO A 36 -8.51 31.12 0.04
CA PRO A 36 -9.39 32.25 -0.17
C PRO A 36 -9.50 32.97 1.19
N MET A 37 -8.80 34.10 1.34
CA MET A 37 -9.23 35.13 2.27
C MET A 37 -10.55 35.71 1.74
N THR A 38 -11.64 34.95 1.88
CA THR A 38 -12.98 35.52 1.90
C THR A 38 -13.26 35.98 3.32
N ALA A 39 -12.68 37.13 3.67
CA ALA A 39 -13.33 38.01 4.62
C ALA A 39 -14.51 38.64 3.86
N LEU A 40 -15.65 37.96 3.86
CA LEU A 40 -16.92 38.54 3.47
C LEU A 40 -17.64 38.96 4.75
N ALA A 41 -17.51 40.24 5.08
CA ALA A 41 -18.59 40.95 5.72
C ALA A 41 -19.72 41.01 4.69
N ASP A 42 -20.79 40.26 4.92
CA ASP A 42 -21.97 40.28 4.07
C ASP A 42 -22.92 41.35 4.60
N ASP A 43 -22.81 42.57 4.06
CA ASP A 43 -23.88 43.56 4.10
C ASP A 43 -24.92 43.13 3.06
N VAL A 44 -25.90 42.34 3.50
CA VAL A 44 -27.06 41.95 2.70
C VAL A 44 -27.97 43.17 2.47
N PRO A 45 -28.26 43.57 1.22
CA PRO A 45 -29.30 44.57 0.94
C PRO A 45 -30.67 43.93 1.16
N GLY A 46 -31.48 44.58 1.99
CA GLY A 46 -32.76 44.08 2.47
C GLY A 46 -33.74 43.63 1.38
N SER A 47 -34.23 42.40 1.54
CA SER A 47 -35.56 41.96 1.15
C SER A 47 -36.28 41.52 2.42
N GLU A 48 -37.35 42.23 2.77
CA GLU A 48 -38.23 41.86 3.87
C GLU A 48 -38.88 40.50 3.58
N GLU A 49 -38.46 39.48 4.32
CA GLU A 49 -39.27 38.29 4.58
C GLU A 49 -39.35 38.09 6.10
N ASN A 50 -40.57 38.16 6.61
CA ASN A 50 -40.88 38.09 8.04
C ASN A 50 -40.62 36.66 8.55
N GLY A 51 -39.52 36.50 9.29
CA GLY A 51 -39.17 35.30 10.04
C GLY A 51 -37.65 35.23 10.18
N ALA A 52 -37.11 35.74 11.30
CA ALA A 52 -35.67 35.64 11.55
C ALA A 52 -35.26 34.16 11.48
N ASP A 53 -34.26 33.85 10.65
CA ASP A 53 -33.77 32.50 10.45
C ASP A 53 -33.01 32.01 11.70
N THR A 54 -33.78 31.56 12.69
CA THR A 54 -33.32 31.35 14.07
C THR A 54 -32.68 29.99 14.31
N ILE A 55 -32.81 29.03 13.39
CA ILE A 55 -32.06 27.77 13.47
C ILE A 55 -30.74 27.93 12.74
N GLN A 56 -29.60 27.79 13.41
CA GLN A 56 -28.29 27.77 12.76
C GLN A 56 -27.81 26.33 12.67
N ILE A 57 -27.32 25.92 11.49
CA ILE A 57 -26.76 24.59 11.26
C ILE A 57 -25.42 24.74 10.53
N VAL A 58 -24.38 24.10 11.06
CA VAL A 58 -23.01 24.14 10.55
C VAL A 58 -22.50 22.72 10.42
N LEU A 59 -21.96 22.39 9.26
CA LEU A 59 -21.29 21.11 9.01
C LEU A 59 -19.78 21.32 9.01
N LYS A 60 -19.06 20.44 9.70
CA LYS A 60 -17.60 20.38 9.72
C LYS A 60 -17.13 18.95 9.41
N SER A 61 -15.89 18.84 8.98
CA SER A 61 -15.18 17.56 8.92
C SER A 61 -14.04 17.59 9.94
N SER A 62 -13.74 16.45 10.55
CA SER A 62 -12.59 16.32 11.44
C SER A 62 -11.25 16.55 10.72
N MET A 63 -11.20 16.34 9.40
CA MET A 63 -10.02 16.57 8.57
C MET A 63 -10.43 17.04 7.15
N PRO A 64 -9.70 17.99 6.53
CA PRO A 64 -9.97 18.42 5.15
C PRO A 64 -9.48 17.40 4.09
N SER A 65 -8.55 16.53 4.48
CA SER A 65 -7.96 15.49 3.65
C SER A 65 -7.64 14.27 4.51
N VAL A 66 -7.79 13.07 3.96
CA VAL A 66 -7.66 11.81 4.72
C VAL A 66 -7.14 10.69 3.83
N LEU A 67 -6.23 9.87 4.36
CA LEU A 67 -5.79 8.64 3.68
C LEU A 67 -6.99 7.71 3.44
N SER A 68 -7.12 7.18 2.23
CA SER A 68 -8.16 6.19 1.91
C SER A 68 -8.13 5.01 2.90
N GLY A 69 -9.30 4.46 3.23
CA GLY A 69 -9.47 3.45 4.28
C GLY A 69 -9.51 3.98 5.71
N ARG A 70 -8.98 5.18 5.99
CA ARG A 70 -9.01 5.78 7.32
C ARG A 70 -10.36 6.46 7.57
N LEU A 71 -10.88 6.30 8.79
CA LEU A 71 -12.10 6.96 9.23
C LEU A 71 -11.88 8.46 9.43
N PHE A 72 -12.88 9.24 9.05
CA PHE A 72 -13.06 10.63 9.43
C PHE A 72 -14.52 10.88 9.83
N THR A 73 -14.78 12.02 10.45
CA THR A 73 -16.07 12.32 11.09
C THR A 73 -16.64 13.59 10.49
N TYR A 74 -17.93 13.54 10.13
CA TYR A 74 -18.74 14.72 9.90
C TYR A 74 -19.38 15.15 11.22
N ASP A 75 -19.14 16.40 11.60
CA ASP A 75 -19.70 17.03 12.79
C ASP A 75 -20.77 18.04 12.37
N ILE A 76 -22.01 17.79 12.77
CA ILE A 76 -23.15 18.69 12.52
C ILE A 76 -23.45 19.42 13.83
N GLU A 77 -23.18 20.71 13.88
CA GLU A 77 -23.54 21.59 14.98
C GLU A 77 -24.86 22.29 14.65
N TYR A 78 -25.80 22.29 15.59
CA TYR A 78 -27.03 23.05 15.47
C TYR A 78 -27.29 23.91 16.70
N SER A 79 -27.94 25.06 16.50
CA SER A 79 -28.40 25.93 17.59
C SER A 79 -29.68 26.67 17.22
N VAL A 80 -30.63 26.70 18.16
CA VAL A 80 -31.87 27.47 18.05
C VAL A 80 -31.70 28.79 18.78
N SER A 81 -31.51 29.88 18.04
CA SER A 81 -31.35 31.24 18.57
C SER A 81 -32.66 32.00 18.73
N SER A 82 -33.80 31.33 18.56
CA SER A 82 -35.11 31.93 18.83
C SER A 82 -35.30 32.20 20.31
N THR A 83 -36.13 33.20 20.63
CA THR A 83 -36.57 33.50 22.00
C THR A 83 -38.01 33.07 22.25
N THR A 84 -38.73 32.65 21.20
CA THR A 84 -40.17 32.33 21.25
C THR A 84 -40.56 31.11 20.42
N ASP A 85 -39.83 30.81 19.36
CA ASP A 85 -40.22 29.79 18.39
C ASP A 85 -39.54 28.47 18.71
N GLN A 86 -40.34 27.40 18.72
CA GLN A 86 -39.88 26.02 18.82
C GLN A 86 -39.98 25.34 17.45
N TYR A 87 -39.23 24.25 17.27
CA TYR A 87 -39.28 23.44 16.05
C TYR A 87 -39.82 22.03 16.34
N ASP A 88 -41.04 21.78 15.89
CA ASP A 88 -41.72 20.50 16.03
C ASP A 88 -41.35 19.56 14.87
N GLY A 89 -41.32 18.25 15.16
CA GLY A 89 -40.99 17.23 14.17
C GLY A 89 -39.60 17.42 13.55
N ALA A 90 -38.66 17.99 14.32
CA ALA A 90 -37.35 18.36 13.82
C ALA A 90 -36.55 17.14 13.34
N GLN A 91 -35.90 17.30 12.19
CA GLN A 91 -35.02 16.31 11.58
C GLN A 91 -33.77 16.99 11.02
N ILE A 92 -32.63 16.31 11.14
CA ILE A 92 -31.40 16.67 10.42
C ILE A 92 -31.04 15.51 9.51
N VAL A 93 -30.95 15.78 8.21
CA VAL A 93 -30.61 14.79 7.19
C VAL A 93 -29.21 15.09 6.65
N LEU A 94 -28.32 14.11 6.73
CA LEU A 94 -26.98 14.16 6.15
C LEU A 94 -26.90 13.17 4.98
N PRO A 95 -26.86 13.66 3.73
CA PRO A 95 -26.46 12.85 2.58
C PRO A 95 -25.00 12.41 2.71
N ILE A 96 -24.75 11.11 2.53
CA ILE A 96 -23.42 10.53 2.50
C ILE A 96 -22.97 10.52 1.03
N PRO A 97 -21.87 11.20 0.67
CA PRO A 97 -21.34 11.19 -0.70
C PRO A 97 -21.07 9.77 -1.17
N LYS A 98 -21.31 9.49 -2.45
CA LYS A 98 -21.10 8.15 -3.04
C LYS A 98 -19.63 7.72 -3.03
N GLU A 99 -18.72 8.68 -2.89
CA GLU A 99 -17.27 8.48 -2.80
C GLU A 99 -16.84 7.89 -1.46
N VAL A 100 -17.68 7.96 -0.42
CA VAL A 100 -17.37 7.47 0.93
C VAL A 100 -18.37 6.41 1.41
N GLU A 101 -17.89 5.52 2.27
CA GLU A 101 -18.70 4.52 2.96
C GLU A 101 -19.15 5.03 4.32
N TYR A 102 -20.42 4.82 4.64
CA TYR A 102 -20.93 5.02 6.00
C TYR A 102 -20.32 4.00 6.96
N ALA A 103 -19.79 4.48 8.09
CA ALA A 103 -19.12 3.65 9.10
C ALA A 103 -19.77 3.70 10.49
N GLY A 104 -20.85 4.47 10.65
CA GLY A 104 -21.62 4.52 11.90
C GLY A 104 -21.88 5.93 12.40
N VAL A 105 -22.90 6.05 13.25
CA VAL A 105 -23.16 7.27 14.03
C VAL A 105 -22.34 7.20 15.32
N VAL A 106 -21.61 8.27 15.61
CA VAL A 106 -20.77 8.40 16.81
C VAL A 106 -21.52 9.13 17.92
N ASN A 107 -22.26 10.18 17.56
CA ASN A 107 -23.07 10.96 18.47
C ASN A 107 -24.43 11.27 17.83
N SER A 108 -25.50 10.99 18.56
CA SER A 108 -26.87 11.35 18.20
C SER A 108 -27.63 11.95 19.38
N ASP A 109 -26.96 12.61 20.32
CA ASP A 109 -27.58 13.13 21.53
C ASP A 109 -28.84 13.96 21.22
N GLY A 110 -29.95 13.62 21.89
CA GLY A 110 -31.25 14.25 21.69
C GLY A 110 -32.03 13.77 20.45
N ALA A 111 -31.46 12.88 19.62
CA ALA A 111 -32.09 12.36 18.42
C ALA A 111 -31.93 10.85 18.26
N THR A 112 -32.81 10.27 17.43
CA THR A 112 -32.65 8.90 16.91
C THR A 112 -32.05 8.97 15.52
N ALA A 113 -30.98 8.22 15.27
CA ALA A 113 -30.29 8.23 13.98
C ALA A 113 -30.57 6.95 13.19
N VAL A 114 -30.96 7.10 11.93
CA VAL A 114 -31.22 5.98 11.00
C VAL A 114 -30.46 6.22 9.71
N TYR A 115 -29.67 5.23 9.29
CA TYR A 115 -29.02 5.23 7.98
C TYR A 115 -29.89 4.46 6.98
N ASP A 116 -30.22 5.11 5.87
CA ASP A 116 -30.86 4.50 4.72
C ASP A 116 -29.78 4.25 3.64
N PRO A 117 -29.41 2.97 3.38
CA PRO A 117 -28.40 2.63 2.39
C PRO A 117 -28.86 2.85 0.94
N ASP A 118 -30.17 2.80 0.67
CA ASP A 118 -30.70 2.98 -0.68
C ASP A 118 -30.73 4.47 -1.05
N ALA A 119 -31.08 5.33 -0.09
CA ALA A 119 -31.01 6.79 -0.26
C ALA A 119 -29.60 7.36 -0.07
N GLY A 120 -28.71 6.64 0.62
CA GLY A 120 -27.38 7.14 0.98
C GLY A 120 -27.46 8.29 1.99
N THR A 121 -28.39 8.25 2.94
CA THR A 121 -28.61 9.35 3.89
C THR A 121 -28.68 8.87 5.33
N VAL A 122 -28.11 9.63 6.26
CA VAL A 122 -28.35 9.49 7.70
C VAL A 122 -29.38 10.53 8.12
N THR A 123 -30.48 10.09 8.72
CA THR A 123 -31.52 10.97 9.26
C THR A 123 -31.54 10.90 10.77
N PHE A 124 -31.35 12.04 11.41
CA PHE A 124 -31.51 12.26 12.83
C PHE A 124 -32.90 12.82 13.08
N THR A 125 -33.72 12.12 13.86
CA THR A 125 -35.08 12.55 14.22
C THR A 125 -35.14 12.87 15.70
N PHE A 126 -35.48 14.11 16.04
CA PHE A 126 -35.64 14.56 17.43
C PHE A 126 -37.00 14.09 17.96
N ALA A 127 -36.99 13.50 19.16
CA ALA A 127 -38.21 12.98 19.77
C ALA A 127 -39.08 14.09 20.39
N GLU A 128 -38.43 15.14 20.88
CA GLU A 128 -39.05 16.32 21.46
C GLU A 128 -38.83 17.52 20.54
N ALA A 129 -39.69 18.53 20.66
CA ALA A 129 -39.52 19.79 19.94
C ALA A 129 -38.21 20.45 20.36
N LEU A 130 -37.52 21.09 19.41
CA LEU A 130 -36.34 21.88 19.72
C LEU A 130 -36.78 23.26 20.20
N GLU A 131 -36.69 23.46 21.51
CA GLU A 131 -37.05 24.71 22.20
C GLU A 131 -36.01 25.83 21.96
N PRO A 132 -36.40 27.10 22.14
CA PRO A 132 -35.49 28.24 22.27
C PRO A 132 -34.23 27.94 23.11
N GLY A 133 -33.04 28.17 22.55
CA GLY A 133 -31.76 27.94 23.21
C GLY A 133 -31.22 26.51 23.11
N SER A 134 -31.92 25.59 22.44
CA SER A 134 -31.43 24.23 22.19
C SER A 134 -30.15 24.26 21.35
N THR A 135 -29.14 23.50 21.76
CA THR A 135 -27.90 23.28 20.99
C THR A 135 -27.50 21.82 21.06
N GLY A 136 -26.74 21.36 20.07
CA GLY A 136 -26.22 20.01 20.08
C GLY A 136 -25.21 19.76 18.97
N THR A 137 -24.63 18.56 19.02
CA THR A 137 -23.66 18.08 18.03
C THR A 137 -24.01 16.65 17.66
N LEU A 138 -24.13 16.40 16.37
CA LEU A 138 -24.36 15.07 15.80
C LEU A 138 -23.13 14.67 15.00
N GLN A 139 -22.72 13.41 15.11
CA GLN A 139 -21.47 12.95 14.52
C GLN A 139 -21.65 11.67 13.73
N VAL A 140 -21.16 11.65 12.49
CA VAL A 140 -21.21 10.49 11.60
C VAL A 140 -19.80 10.15 11.13
N ASN A 141 -19.38 8.91 11.34
CA ASN A 141 -18.13 8.39 10.79
C ASN A 141 -18.34 7.86 9.38
N VAL A 142 -17.40 8.19 8.51
CA VAL A 142 -17.30 7.74 7.14
C VAL A 142 -15.83 7.45 6.78
N ARG A 143 -15.59 6.82 5.64
CA ARG A 143 -14.23 6.67 5.05
C ARG A 143 -14.31 6.61 3.55
N PHE A 144 -13.25 7.03 2.86
CA PHE A 144 -13.05 6.61 1.48
C PHE A 144 -12.68 5.12 1.44
N PRO A 145 -13.23 4.32 0.51
CA PRO A 145 -12.76 2.94 0.30
C PRO A 145 -11.25 2.87 0.06
N ASN A 146 -10.53 1.99 0.76
CA ASN A 146 -9.10 1.79 0.50
C ASN A 146 -8.88 1.09 -0.85
N ASP A 147 -7.67 1.22 -1.40
CA ASP A 147 -7.18 0.51 -2.59
C ASP A 147 -7.87 0.89 -3.92
N VAL A 148 -9.06 1.50 -3.88
CA VAL A 148 -9.87 1.81 -5.08
C VAL A 148 -10.23 3.27 -5.24
N THR A 149 -10.10 4.09 -4.18
CA THR A 149 -10.39 5.52 -4.26
C THR A 149 -9.17 6.27 -4.80
N PRO A 150 -9.26 6.89 -6.00
CA PRO A 150 -8.14 7.62 -6.59
C PRO A 150 -7.69 8.80 -5.73
N ASN A 151 -6.43 9.15 -5.84
CA ASN A 151 -5.87 10.30 -5.14
C ASN A 151 -6.59 11.59 -5.53
N GLY A 152 -6.90 12.44 -4.55
CA GLY A 152 -7.59 13.71 -4.76
C GLY A 152 -9.09 13.61 -5.02
N THR A 153 -9.70 12.41 -4.92
CA THR A 153 -11.17 12.25 -4.98
C THR A 153 -11.84 13.14 -3.93
N GLU A 154 -12.84 13.92 -4.35
CA GLU A 154 -13.56 14.86 -3.49
C GLU A 154 -14.92 14.29 -3.07
N ALA A 155 -15.18 14.27 -1.76
CA ALA A 155 -16.48 13.99 -1.19
C ALA A 155 -17.10 15.30 -0.70
N VAL A 156 -18.20 15.71 -1.32
CA VAL A 156 -18.88 17.00 -1.06
C VAL A 156 -20.27 16.75 -0.49
N THR A 157 -20.62 17.38 0.63
CA THR A 157 -21.96 17.26 1.23
C THR A 157 -22.39 18.49 2.03
N GLN A 158 -23.69 18.57 2.31
CA GLN A 158 -24.37 19.56 3.14
C GLN A 158 -25.43 18.85 3.99
N ALA A 159 -25.58 19.25 5.25
CA ALA A 159 -26.69 18.80 6.09
C ALA A 159 -27.95 19.63 5.81
N VAL A 160 -29.11 19.01 5.97
CA VAL A 160 -30.42 19.65 5.79
C VAL A 160 -31.23 19.52 7.07
N PHE A 161 -31.55 20.65 7.71
CA PHE A 161 -32.51 20.72 8.79
C PHE A 161 -33.93 20.80 8.23
N ARG A 162 -34.88 20.04 8.76
CA ARG A 162 -36.31 20.09 8.42
C ARG A 162 -37.15 20.06 9.69
N SER A 163 -38.30 20.71 9.64
CA SER A 163 -39.29 20.73 10.72
C SER A 163 -40.66 21.10 10.14
N GLU A 164 -41.70 21.09 10.97
CA GLU A 164 -43.02 21.58 10.56
C GLU A 164 -42.99 23.09 10.22
N GLN A 165 -42.16 23.85 10.92
CA GLN A 165 -41.96 25.29 10.72
C GLN A 165 -41.00 25.61 9.57
N THR A 166 -40.14 24.65 9.19
CA THR A 166 -39.20 24.78 8.08
C THR A 166 -39.38 23.61 7.09
N PRO A 167 -40.55 23.49 6.44
CA PRO A 167 -40.86 22.35 5.58
C PRO A 167 -40.01 22.33 4.29
N GLY A 168 -39.54 23.49 3.82
CA GLY A 168 -38.60 23.60 2.68
C GLY A 168 -37.19 23.13 3.01
N GLY A 169 -36.89 22.98 4.30
CA GLY A 169 -35.57 22.66 4.83
C GLY A 169 -34.57 23.83 4.78
N LYS A 170 -33.66 23.85 5.75
CA LYS A 170 -32.52 24.77 5.80
C LYS A 170 -31.22 24.00 5.58
N LEU A 171 -30.39 24.48 4.67
CA LEU A 171 -29.07 23.90 4.37
C LEU A 171 -28.00 24.43 5.35
N SER A 172 -27.02 23.59 5.65
CA SER A 172 -25.74 24.01 6.22
C SER A 172 -24.81 24.60 5.17
N ASN A 173 -23.64 25.07 5.61
CA ASN A 173 -22.49 25.23 4.71
C ASN A 173 -22.11 23.90 4.05
N GLU A 174 -21.50 23.99 2.88
CA GLU A 174 -20.89 22.86 2.18
C GLU A 174 -19.56 22.46 2.83
N VAL A 175 -19.28 21.16 2.84
CA VAL A 175 -18.01 20.59 3.27
C VAL A 175 -17.48 19.67 2.18
N THR A 176 -16.21 19.89 1.83
CA THR A 176 -15.45 19.05 0.91
C THR A 176 -14.30 18.38 1.67
N VAL A 177 -14.18 17.07 1.53
CA VAL A 177 -13.05 16.29 2.04
C VAL A 177 -12.37 15.59 0.88
N LYS A 178 -11.03 15.55 0.88
CA LYS A 178 -10.23 14.90 -0.16
C LYS A 178 -9.68 13.56 0.30
N ALA A 179 -9.64 12.58 -0.61
CA ALA A 179 -8.92 11.35 -0.43
C ALA A 179 -7.43 11.54 -0.74
N GLU A 180 -6.56 10.98 0.10
CA GLU A 180 -5.14 10.80 -0.16
C GLU A 180 -4.85 9.32 -0.41
N ALA A 181 -4.26 9.02 -1.56
CA ALA A 181 -3.90 7.66 -1.92
C ALA A 181 -2.66 7.65 -2.83
N SER A 182 -1.87 6.59 -2.75
CA SER A 182 -0.72 6.39 -3.62
C SER A 182 -0.44 4.91 -3.84
N ALA A 183 0.33 4.62 -4.89
CA ALA A 183 0.87 3.30 -5.15
C ALA A 183 2.39 3.36 -4.95
N VAL A 184 2.88 2.84 -3.82
CA VAL A 184 4.32 2.81 -3.51
C VAL A 184 4.85 1.39 -3.67
N TRP A 185 5.31 1.06 -4.88
CA TRP A 185 5.85 -0.25 -5.23
C TRP A 185 7.31 -0.14 -5.65
N ASP A 186 8.07 -1.21 -5.45
CA ASP A 186 9.51 -1.27 -5.71
C ASP A 186 9.84 -2.51 -6.54
N LEU A 187 10.60 -2.33 -7.62
CA LEU A 187 11.13 -3.42 -8.44
C LEU A 187 12.59 -3.70 -8.06
N LYS A 188 12.88 -4.95 -7.72
CA LYS A 188 14.25 -5.42 -7.46
C LYS A 188 14.61 -6.55 -8.38
N LYS A 189 15.87 -6.57 -8.79
CA LYS A 189 16.47 -7.67 -9.52
C LYS A 189 17.80 -8.03 -8.89
N GLU A 190 18.03 -9.32 -8.67
CA GLU A 190 19.25 -9.81 -8.06
C GLU A 190 19.72 -11.13 -8.68
N GLN A 191 21.03 -11.37 -8.61
CA GLN A 191 21.59 -12.70 -8.78
C GLN A 191 21.23 -13.53 -7.56
N TYR A 192 20.28 -14.45 -7.73
CA TYR A 192 19.79 -15.29 -6.64
C TYR A 192 20.66 -16.53 -6.45
N ARG A 193 21.05 -17.21 -7.55
CA ARG A 193 22.00 -18.33 -7.54
C ARG A 193 23.03 -18.22 -8.67
N PRO A 194 24.33 -18.44 -8.42
CA PRO A 194 24.95 -18.44 -7.09
C PRO A 194 24.60 -17.16 -6.33
N VAL A 195 24.74 -17.12 -5.00
CA VAL A 195 24.39 -15.88 -4.27
C VAL A 195 25.24 -14.71 -4.73
N ALA A 196 24.72 -13.47 -4.64
CA ALA A 196 25.28 -12.28 -5.28
C ALA A 196 26.79 -12.01 -5.08
N HIS A 197 27.43 -12.50 -4.02
CA HIS A 197 28.87 -12.35 -3.77
C HIS A 197 29.74 -13.49 -4.35
N VAL A 198 29.12 -14.47 -4.99
CA VAL A 198 29.74 -15.64 -5.60
C VAL A 198 29.58 -15.50 -7.11
N LYS A 199 30.71 -15.39 -7.81
CA LYS A 199 30.69 -15.29 -9.27
C LYS A 199 30.45 -16.68 -9.89
N PRO A 200 29.56 -16.80 -10.88
CA PRO A 200 29.36 -18.05 -11.62
C PRO A 200 30.64 -18.48 -12.37
N GLN A 201 30.75 -19.78 -12.62
CA GLN A 201 31.77 -20.32 -13.51
C GLN A 201 31.34 -20.20 -14.98
N PRO A 202 32.28 -20.10 -15.93
CA PRO A 202 31.99 -20.34 -17.34
C PRO A 202 31.27 -21.69 -17.52
N GLY A 203 30.27 -21.75 -18.40
CA GLY A 203 29.42 -22.95 -18.56
C GLY A 203 28.38 -23.17 -17.45
N GLY A 204 28.47 -22.41 -16.36
CA GLY A 204 27.60 -22.50 -15.19
C GLY A 204 26.21 -21.90 -15.43
N THR A 205 25.30 -22.19 -14.49
CA THR A 205 23.94 -21.63 -14.50
C THR A 205 23.81 -20.48 -13.52
N VAL A 206 23.06 -19.45 -13.91
CA VAL A 206 22.66 -18.35 -13.04
C VAL A 206 21.15 -18.33 -12.92
N GLU A 207 20.62 -18.21 -11.71
CA GLU A 207 19.22 -17.94 -11.44
C GLU A 207 19.09 -16.50 -10.95
N TYR A 208 18.38 -15.68 -11.69
CA TYR A 208 17.98 -14.34 -11.30
C TYR A 208 16.66 -14.39 -10.55
N ARG A 209 16.46 -13.44 -9.63
CA ARG A 209 15.18 -13.20 -8.98
C ARG A 209 14.75 -11.78 -9.25
N ILE A 210 13.52 -11.61 -9.72
CA ILE A 210 12.83 -10.33 -9.85
C ILE A 210 11.75 -10.31 -8.78
N LEU A 211 11.76 -9.29 -7.93
CA LEU A 211 10.78 -9.07 -6.88
C LEU A 211 10.14 -7.70 -7.08
N PHE A 212 8.83 -7.70 -7.33
CA PHE A 212 8.03 -6.49 -7.39
C PHE A 212 7.09 -6.48 -6.19
N SER A 213 7.24 -5.54 -5.27
CA SER A 213 6.54 -5.56 -3.97
C SER A 213 5.98 -4.22 -3.54
N ASP A 214 4.84 -4.28 -2.86
CA ASP A 214 4.24 -3.17 -2.14
C ASP A 214 5.13 -2.78 -0.96
N MET A 215 5.45 -1.49 -0.88
CA MET A 215 6.30 -0.91 0.15
C MET A 215 5.50 -0.15 1.21
N GLN A 216 4.18 -0.02 1.05
CA GLN A 216 3.32 0.69 1.97
C GLN A 216 2.99 -0.16 3.19
N LYS A 217 3.19 0.39 4.39
CA LYS A 217 3.15 -0.37 5.67
C LYS A 217 1.90 -0.15 6.50
N ASP A 218 1.23 0.98 6.31
CA ASP A 218 0.22 1.48 7.25
C ASP A 218 -1.20 0.98 6.93
N GLY A 219 -1.40 0.27 5.81
CA GLY A 219 -2.69 -0.29 5.40
C GLY A 219 -3.76 0.73 5.01
N TYR A 220 -3.38 2.01 4.86
CA TYR A 220 -4.25 3.11 4.47
C TYR A 220 -3.60 3.93 3.35
N GLY A 221 -4.44 4.55 2.53
CA GLY A 221 -4.01 5.40 1.41
C GLY A 221 -3.30 4.60 0.32
N ASN A 222 -3.65 3.33 0.17
CA ASN A 222 -3.09 2.46 -0.85
C ASN A 222 -3.93 2.56 -2.13
N LEU A 223 -3.29 2.32 -3.28
CA LEU A 223 -3.96 2.11 -4.56
C LEU A 223 -3.60 0.73 -5.12
N ASN A 224 -4.62 0.01 -5.57
CA ASN A 224 -4.45 -1.15 -6.42
C ASN A 224 -3.79 -0.73 -7.74
N LEU A 225 -3.14 -1.70 -8.37
CA LEU A 225 -2.53 -1.56 -9.68
C LEU A 225 -3.38 -2.29 -10.72
N ASP A 226 -3.53 -1.66 -11.87
CA ASP A 226 -4.03 -2.23 -13.12
C ASP A 226 -2.88 -2.37 -14.13
N ASP A 227 -3.10 -3.15 -15.18
CA ASP A 227 -2.19 -3.33 -16.32
C ASP A 227 -0.73 -3.64 -15.94
N VAL A 228 -0.52 -4.41 -14.86
CA VAL A 228 0.81 -4.79 -14.39
C VAL A 228 1.47 -5.75 -15.37
N VAL A 229 2.57 -5.31 -15.96
CA VAL A 229 3.41 -6.06 -16.88
C VAL A 229 4.86 -5.99 -16.41
N ILE A 230 5.47 -7.15 -16.15
CA ILE A 230 6.91 -7.26 -15.84
C ILE A 230 7.62 -7.84 -17.05
N THR A 231 8.80 -7.34 -17.36
CA THR A 231 9.66 -7.83 -18.44
C THR A 231 11.08 -8.08 -17.96
N ASP A 232 11.75 -9.03 -18.58
CA ASP A 232 13.16 -9.39 -18.34
C ASP A 232 13.86 -9.50 -19.70
N MET A 233 14.93 -8.76 -19.90
CA MET A 233 15.76 -8.85 -21.11
C MET A 233 16.97 -9.72 -20.82
N LEU A 234 16.95 -10.95 -21.33
CA LEU A 234 18.05 -11.89 -21.14
C LEU A 234 19.35 -11.33 -21.74
N PRO A 235 20.48 -11.55 -21.06
CA PRO A 235 21.78 -11.22 -21.63
C PRO A 235 22.00 -11.94 -22.97
N PRO A 236 22.64 -11.31 -23.97
CA PRO A 236 22.80 -11.88 -25.31
C PRO A 236 23.50 -13.26 -25.33
N GLU A 237 24.41 -13.50 -24.38
CA GLU A 237 25.17 -14.74 -24.26
C GLU A 237 24.43 -15.83 -23.47
N ALA A 238 23.29 -15.51 -22.85
CA ALA A 238 22.57 -16.41 -21.97
C ALA A 238 21.61 -17.33 -22.74
N GLU A 239 21.65 -18.62 -22.44
CA GLU A 239 20.63 -19.59 -22.85
C GLU A 239 19.57 -19.72 -21.74
N LEU A 240 18.30 -19.45 -22.06
CA LEU A 240 17.20 -19.65 -21.11
C LEU A 240 17.01 -21.15 -20.83
N LEU A 241 17.07 -21.54 -19.56
CA LEU A 241 16.74 -22.89 -19.13
C LEU A 241 15.32 -23.00 -18.57
N LEU A 242 14.95 -22.08 -17.69
CA LEU A 242 13.67 -22.10 -16.98
C LEU A 242 13.30 -20.69 -16.54
N ALA A 243 12.02 -20.35 -16.58
CA ALA A 243 11.50 -19.21 -15.85
C ALA A 243 10.22 -19.61 -15.10
N ARG A 244 10.06 -19.10 -13.87
CA ARG A 244 8.88 -19.34 -13.04
C ARG A 244 8.42 -18.03 -12.39
N PRO A 245 7.11 -17.70 -12.40
CA PRO A 245 6.03 -18.36 -13.13
C PRO A 245 6.26 -18.36 -14.66
N GLU A 246 5.45 -19.12 -15.40
CA GLU A 246 5.54 -19.17 -16.85
C GLU A 246 5.36 -17.77 -17.46
N TYR A 247 6.21 -17.43 -18.42
CA TYR A 247 6.12 -16.17 -19.15
C TYR A 247 5.01 -16.24 -20.20
N THR A 248 4.43 -15.09 -20.53
CA THR A 248 3.37 -14.96 -21.55
C THR A 248 3.96 -14.88 -22.96
N VAL A 249 5.08 -14.18 -23.14
CA VAL A 249 5.74 -14.00 -24.44
C VAL A 249 7.26 -14.07 -24.27
N ASN A 250 7.94 -14.67 -25.24
CA ASN A 250 9.39 -14.54 -25.44
C ASN A 250 9.63 -13.94 -26.84
N ASP A 251 10.14 -12.72 -26.87
CA ASP A 251 10.48 -12.00 -28.11
C ASP A 251 11.98 -11.71 -28.12
N ASN A 252 12.75 -12.53 -28.84
CA ASN A 252 14.19 -12.38 -29.00
C ASN A 252 14.96 -12.22 -27.68
N GLY A 253 14.61 -13.01 -26.65
CA GLY A 253 15.25 -12.94 -25.33
C GLY A 253 14.57 -11.99 -24.35
N LYS A 254 13.53 -11.26 -24.78
CA LYS A 254 12.65 -10.50 -23.88
C LYS A 254 11.52 -11.39 -23.36
N LEU A 255 11.56 -11.72 -22.08
CA LEU A 255 10.49 -12.42 -21.37
C LEU A 255 9.47 -11.41 -20.85
N ILE A 256 8.18 -11.73 -20.95
CA ILE A 256 7.08 -10.85 -20.53
C ILE A 256 6.10 -11.63 -19.67
N TRP A 257 5.72 -11.06 -18.52
CA TRP A 257 4.65 -11.55 -17.64
C TRP A 257 3.56 -10.51 -17.51
N ASN A 258 2.34 -10.87 -17.91
CA ASN A 258 1.15 -10.03 -17.74
C ASN A 258 0.37 -10.47 -16.50
N PHE A 259 0.45 -9.70 -15.42
CA PHE A 259 -0.28 -9.97 -14.18
C PHE A 259 -1.65 -9.28 -14.13
N GLY A 260 -1.86 -8.24 -14.94
CA GLY A 260 -3.13 -7.52 -14.96
C GLY A 260 -3.31 -6.70 -13.68
N LYS A 261 -4.07 -7.20 -12.70
CA LYS A 261 -4.34 -6.48 -11.45
C LYS A 261 -3.45 -6.96 -10.31
N LEU A 262 -3.04 -6.04 -9.43
CA LEU A 262 -2.23 -6.31 -8.24
C LEU A 262 -2.62 -5.38 -7.07
N GLY A 263 -2.38 -5.79 -5.81
CA GLY A 263 -2.76 -5.03 -4.60
C GLY A 263 -3.97 -5.60 -3.82
N GLN A 264 -4.83 -6.41 -4.45
CA GLN A 264 -6.03 -7.02 -3.85
C GLN A 264 -5.69 -8.19 -2.89
N GLY A 265 -4.95 -7.92 -1.82
CA GLY A 265 -4.43 -8.94 -0.89
C GLY A 265 -3.17 -9.65 -1.37
N GLU A 266 -2.68 -9.31 -2.56
CA GLU A 266 -1.36 -9.72 -3.06
C GLU A 266 -0.39 -8.54 -3.00
N SER A 267 0.58 -8.61 -2.10
CA SER A 267 1.56 -7.55 -1.85
C SER A 267 2.86 -7.70 -2.61
N TYR A 268 3.04 -8.77 -3.40
CA TYR A 268 4.23 -8.94 -4.23
C TYR A 268 4.03 -9.93 -5.38
N LYS A 269 4.89 -9.80 -6.39
CA LYS A 269 5.18 -10.82 -7.40
C LYS A 269 6.66 -11.17 -7.37
N GLU A 270 6.94 -12.46 -7.43
CA GLU A 270 8.28 -13.00 -7.44
C GLU A 270 8.46 -13.89 -8.67
N ILE A 271 9.51 -13.61 -9.44
CA ILE A 271 9.86 -14.32 -10.67
C ILE A 271 11.30 -14.81 -10.53
N PHE A 272 11.56 -16.06 -10.92
CA PHE A 272 12.89 -16.62 -11.04
C PHE A 272 13.19 -16.96 -12.50
N VAL A 273 14.35 -16.52 -12.99
CA VAL A 273 14.82 -16.76 -14.36
C VAL A 273 16.16 -17.46 -14.30
N LYS A 274 16.20 -18.73 -14.70
CA LYS A 274 17.41 -19.56 -14.73
C LYS A 274 17.96 -19.65 -16.15
N VAL A 275 19.21 -19.25 -16.30
CA VAL A 275 19.96 -19.27 -17.56
C VAL A 275 21.25 -20.07 -17.44
N LYS A 276 21.83 -20.44 -18.59
CA LYS A 276 23.17 -21.00 -18.72
C LYS A 276 24.03 -20.09 -19.58
N TYR A 277 25.30 -19.92 -19.19
CA TYR A 277 26.27 -19.16 -19.97
C TYR A 277 27.23 -20.11 -20.71
N PRO A 278 27.86 -19.66 -21.83
CA PRO A 278 28.84 -20.46 -22.55
C PRO A 278 30.12 -20.70 -21.74
N GLU A 279 30.79 -21.82 -22.02
CA GLU A 279 32.06 -22.19 -21.38
C GLU A 279 33.21 -21.25 -21.79
N ASP A 280 33.12 -20.65 -22.98
CA ASP A 280 34.13 -19.74 -23.52
C ASP A 280 33.80 -18.25 -23.30
N ILE A 281 32.88 -17.93 -22.39
CA ILE A 281 32.45 -16.53 -22.12
C ILE A 281 33.60 -15.58 -21.74
N LEU A 282 34.69 -16.12 -21.18
CA LEU A 282 35.88 -15.37 -20.80
C LEU A 282 37.01 -15.39 -21.85
N LYS A 283 36.84 -16.10 -22.97
CA LYS A 283 37.90 -16.35 -23.97
C LYS A 283 38.43 -15.06 -24.58
N ASP A 284 37.54 -14.15 -24.96
CA ASP A 284 37.89 -12.88 -25.62
C ASP A 284 37.98 -11.71 -24.62
N ASN A 285 37.33 -11.83 -23.45
CA ASN A 285 37.33 -10.82 -22.39
C ASN A 285 37.36 -11.47 -21.00
N PRO A 286 38.54 -11.59 -20.36
CA PRO A 286 38.69 -12.20 -19.03
C PRO A 286 37.94 -11.48 -17.90
N ASP A 287 37.65 -10.18 -18.08
CA ASP A 287 36.93 -9.35 -17.11
C ASP A 287 35.47 -9.10 -17.56
N LYS A 288 34.92 -9.98 -18.39
CA LYS A 288 33.55 -9.86 -18.90
C LYS A 288 32.55 -9.78 -17.74
N GLU A 289 31.76 -8.72 -17.77
CA GLU A 289 30.56 -8.59 -16.95
C GLU A 289 29.32 -8.73 -17.83
N VAL A 290 28.26 -9.23 -17.22
CA VAL A 290 26.94 -9.39 -17.80
C VAL A 290 25.95 -8.63 -16.93
N VAL A 291 25.05 -7.91 -17.59
CA VAL A 291 23.94 -7.19 -16.98
C VAL A 291 22.65 -7.83 -17.48
N ASN A 292 21.80 -8.25 -16.53
CA ASN A 292 20.45 -8.69 -16.82
C ASN A 292 19.47 -7.63 -16.32
N GLN A 293 18.62 -7.10 -17.21
CA GLN A 293 17.73 -5.97 -16.91
C GLN A 293 16.27 -6.44 -16.84
N ALA A 294 15.50 -5.86 -15.92
CA ALA A 294 14.07 -6.04 -15.82
C ALA A 294 13.39 -4.67 -15.75
N ALA A 295 12.16 -4.62 -16.24
CA ALA A 295 11.32 -3.44 -16.17
C ALA A 295 9.91 -3.85 -15.80
N VAL A 296 9.20 -2.97 -15.10
CA VAL A 296 7.78 -3.10 -14.82
C VAL A 296 7.05 -1.89 -15.39
N SER A 297 5.85 -2.11 -15.91
CA SER A 297 4.88 -1.07 -16.20
C SER A 297 3.57 -1.41 -15.52
N PHE A 298 2.92 -0.43 -14.92
CA PHE A 298 1.63 -0.58 -14.24
C PHE A 298 0.88 0.73 -14.18
N LYS A 299 -0.41 0.69 -13.84
CA LYS A 299 -1.27 1.85 -13.73
C LYS A 299 -1.98 1.86 -12.37
N PRO A 300 -1.69 2.79 -11.46
CA PRO A 300 -2.47 2.94 -10.24
C PRO A 300 -3.94 3.22 -10.56
N VAL A 301 -4.87 2.67 -9.77
CA VAL A 301 -6.31 2.89 -9.99
C VAL A 301 -6.64 4.39 -10.01
N GLY A 302 -7.34 4.81 -11.06
CA GLY A 302 -7.81 6.19 -11.25
C GLY A 302 -6.78 7.17 -11.81
N GLU A 303 -5.51 6.77 -11.91
CA GLU A 303 -4.52 7.50 -12.70
C GLU A 303 -4.72 7.21 -14.18
N ASN A 304 -4.18 8.04 -15.08
CA ASN A 304 -4.29 7.82 -16.53
C ASN A 304 -3.00 7.29 -17.15
N ASP A 305 -1.87 7.78 -16.66
CA ASP A 305 -0.56 7.47 -17.20
C ASP A 305 0.05 6.24 -16.51
N PRO A 306 0.71 5.35 -17.26
CA PRO A 306 1.43 4.24 -16.66
C PRO A 306 2.66 4.74 -15.92
N VAL A 307 2.95 4.10 -14.80
CA VAL A 307 4.20 4.19 -14.07
C VAL A 307 5.13 3.09 -14.57
N THR A 308 6.42 3.39 -14.68
CA THR A 308 7.45 2.42 -15.05
C THR A 308 8.60 2.46 -14.06
N ASP A 309 9.18 1.30 -13.80
CA ASP A 309 10.38 1.16 -12.99
C ASP A 309 11.32 0.10 -13.60
N GLU A 310 12.61 0.21 -13.34
CA GLU A 310 13.65 -0.65 -13.91
C GLU A 310 14.61 -1.12 -12.83
N ALA A 311 15.07 -2.37 -12.94
CA ALA A 311 16.04 -2.96 -12.04
C ALA A 311 17.00 -3.86 -12.81
N GLU A 312 18.23 -3.98 -12.34
CA GLU A 312 19.24 -4.80 -12.99
C GLU A 312 20.04 -5.63 -12.00
N ALA A 313 20.56 -6.76 -12.48
CA ALA A 313 21.55 -7.56 -11.78
C ALA A 313 22.79 -7.68 -12.65
N GLN A 314 23.94 -7.39 -12.07
CA GLN A 314 25.24 -7.44 -12.74
C GLN A 314 26.17 -8.44 -12.03
N HIS A 315 26.90 -9.22 -12.83
CA HIS A 315 27.99 -10.05 -12.31
C HIS A 315 29.05 -10.33 -13.38
N GLY A 316 30.23 -10.73 -12.94
CA GLY A 316 31.27 -11.32 -13.78
C GLY A 316 31.33 -12.84 -13.66
N PHE A 317 32.40 -13.44 -14.16
CA PHE A 317 32.65 -14.88 -14.06
C PHE A 317 34.00 -15.16 -13.40
N VAL A 318 34.17 -16.38 -12.90
CA VAL A 318 35.43 -16.85 -12.31
C VAL A 318 35.59 -18.34 -12.56
N ASP A 319 36.75 -18.74 -13.07
CA ASP A 319 37.06 -20.14 -13.37
C ASP A 319 37.72 -20.88 -12.18
N VAL A 320 37.44 -20.41 -10.95
CA VAL A 320 37.86 -21.08 -9.72
C VAL A 320 36.65 -21.33 -8.82
N PRO A 321 36.66 -22.42 -8.04
CA PRO A 321 35.64 -22.67 -7.04
C PRO A 321 35.47 -21.48 -6.09
N GLN A 322 34.23 -21.06 -5.89
CA GLN A 322 33.85 -20.07 -4.88
C GLN A 322 32.67 -20.60 -4.06
N THR A 323 32.69 -20.30 -2.77
CA THR A 323 31.58 -20.58 -1.86
C THR A 323 31.15 -19.29 -1.19
N GLY A 324 29.84 -19.10 -1.11
CA GLY A 324 29.25 -18.13 -0.22
C GLY A 324 29.21 -18.65 1.21
N ASN A 325 28.55 -17.89 2.08
CA ASN A 325 28.33 -18.31 3.46
C ASN A 325 27.27 -19.44 3.49
N LEU A 326 27.74 -20.67 3.72
CA LEU A 326 26.84 -21.79 4.01
C LEU A 326 26.13 -21.53 5.34
N TRP A 327 24.80 -21.52 5.29
CA TRP A 327 23.95 -21.39 6.46
C TRP A 327 23.07 -22.63 6.57
N ILE A 328 22.94 -23.16 7.78
CA ILE A 328 22.05 -24.26 8.13
C ILE A 328 21.38 -23.84 9.43
N TYR A 329 20.05 -23.89 9.46
CA TYR A 329 19.28 -23.56 10.66
C TYR A 329 18.61 -24.80 11.23
N LYS A 330 18.69 -25.00 12.54
CA LYS A 330 17.96 -26.05 13.26
C LYS A 330 17.09 -25.43 14.35
N SER A 331 15.81 -25.76 14.37
CA SER A 331 14.87 -25.31 15.40
C SER A 331 13.91 -26.42 15.82
N VAL A 332 13.22 -26.19 16.93
CA VAL A 332 12.06 -27.00 17.33
C VAL A 332 10.82 -26.38 16.67
N ASN A 333 9.99 -27.19 16.01
CA ASN A 333 8.85 -26.70 15.23
C ASN A 333 7.81 -25.94 16.07
N ASP A 334 7.67 -26.26 17.36
CA ASP A 334 6.65 -25.64 18.23
C ASP A 334 7.10 -24.34 18.91
N GLY A 335 8.21 -23.74 18.46
CA GLY A 335 8.60 -22.34 18.70
C GLY A 335 8.78 -21.87 20.15
N SER A 336 8.46 -22.66 21.17
CA SER A 336 8.31 -22.11 22.53
C SER A 336 8.12 -23.12 23.68
N ALA A 337 8.18 -24.45 23.47
CA ALA A 337 8.06 -25.40 24.58
C ALA A 337 9.29 -25.28 25.51
N LYS A 338 9.18 -24.43 26.54
CA LYS A 338 10.24 -24.17 27.52
C LYS A 338 10.50 -25.38 28.43
N GLU A 339 9.55 -26.33 28.48
CA GLU A 339 9.65 -27.56 29.26
C GLU A 339 9.09 -28.73 28.44
N LEU A 340 9.89 -29.77 28.26
CA LEU A 340 9.48 -31.03 27.63
C LEU A 340 9.16 -32.03 28.73
N ILE A 341 8.03 -32.74 28.60
CA ILE A 341 7.66 -33.80 29.53
C ILE A 341 8.18 -35.14 28.99
N THR A 342 8.65 -36.03 29.88
CA THR A 342 9.04 -37.39 29.50
C THR A 342 7.93 -38.09 28.72
N GLY A 343 8.27 -38.65 27.55
CA GLY A 343 7.32 -39.33 26.66
C GLY A 343 6.68 -38.43 25.59
N GLN A 344 6.91 -37.11 25.61
CA GLN A 344 6.48 -36.22 24.54
C GLN A 344 7.35 -36.38 23.28
N SER A 345 6.73 -36.38 22.10
CA SER A 345 7.45 -36.29 20.83
C SER A 345 7.86 -34.86 20.54
N ILE A 346 9.12 -34.64 20.17
CA ILE A 346 9.66 -33.36 19.72
C ILE A 346 10.01 -33.43 18.24
N SER A 347 9.67 -32.38 17.48
CA SER A 347 10.04 -32.27 16.06
C SER A 347 11.09 -31.18 15.87
N TYR A 348 12.22 -31.55 15.28
CA TYR A 348 13.22 -30.59 14.81
C TYR A 348 12.99 -30.29 13.33
N ARG A 349 13.08 -29.02 12.96
CA ARG A 349 13.21 -28.56 11.58
C ARG A 349 14.65 -28.18 11.34
N ILE A 350 15.27 -28.84 10.36
CA ILE A 350 16.53 -28.40 9.77
C ILE A 350 16.17 -27.76 8.43
N GLY A 351 16.50 -26.48 8.28
CA GLY A 351 16.08 -25.65 7.16
C GLY A 351 17.19 -24.75 6.65
N ASP A 352 16.81 -23.96 5.65
CA ASP A 352 17.65 -22.94 5.00
C ASP A 352 18.93 -23.49 4.34
N ILE A 353 18.89 -24.78 3.98
CA ILE A 353 19.96 -25.45 3.24
C ILE A 353 19.83 -25.09 1.76
N ALA A 354 20.86 -24.45 1.22
CA ALA A 354 20.97 -24.14 -0.19
C ALA A 354 22.42 -24.34 -0.64
N ASN A 355 22.62 -24.78 -1.90
CA ASN A 355 23.94 -24.72 -2.50
C ASN A 355 24.33 -23.24 -2.70
N GLN A 356 25.33 -22.80 -1.93
CA GLN A 356 25.89 -21.44 -1.94
C GLN A 356 27.16 -21.35 -2.80
N THR A 357 27.52 -22.41 -3.51
CA THR A 357 28.73 -22.45 -4.33
C THR A 357 28.41 -22.13 -5.79
N ASN A 358 29.45 -21.81 -6.57
CA ASN A 358 29.35 -21.68 -8.03
C ASN A 358 29.48 -23.02 -8.77
N MET A 359 29.48 -24.15 -8.06
CA MET A 359 29.61 -25.49 -8.64
C MET A 359 28.46 -26.39 -8.21
N ARG A 360 28.25 -27.49 -8.93
CA ARG A 360 27.35 -28.56 -8.48
C ARG A 360 28.01 -29.32 -7.31
N LEU A 361 27.23 -29.62 -6.28
CA LEU A 361 27.64 -30.52 -5.22
C LEU A 361 27.23 -31.95 -5.58
N GLU A 362 28.17 -32.89 -5.57
CA GLU A 362 27.92 -34.30 -5.97
C GLU A 362 27.75 -35.23 -4.75
N ASP A 363 28.42 -34.93 -3.63
CA ASP A 363 28.42 -35.78 -2.41
C ASP A 363 28.12 -34.99 -1.12
N ALA A 364 27.14 -34.08 -1.15
CA ALA A 364 26.79 -33.30 0.03
C ALA A 364 26.19 -34.18 1.14
N LYS A 365 26.75 -34.09 2.36
CA LYS A 365 26.28 -34.82 3.55
C LYS A 365 25.83 -33.86 4.65
N LEU A 366 24.64 -34.11 5.21
CA LEU A 366 24.14 -33.47 6.42
C LEU A 366 24.10 -34.51 7.54
N GLU A 367 24.76 -34.24 8.66
CA GLU A 367 24.73 -35.08 9.85
C GLU A 367 24.03 -34.33 10.99
N ASP A 368 23.03 -34.96 11.60
CA ASP A 368 22.40 -34.47 12.82
C ASP A 368 22.61 -35.47 13.96
N LEU A 369 23.13 -34.98 15.09
CA LEU A 369 23.32 -35.78 16.29
C LEU A 369 22.13 -35.54 17.23
N ALA A 370 21.27 -36.54 17.39
CA ALA A 370 20.18 -36.50 18.34
C ALA A 370 20.74 -36.41 19.79
N PRO A 371 20.21 -35.53 20.64
CA PRO A 371 20.55 -35.48 22.06
C PRO A 371 20.38 -36.84 22.76
N GLN A 372 21.21 -37.11 23.76
CA GLN A 372 21.06 -38.29 24.61
C GLN A 372 19.69 -38.27 25.32
N GLY A 373 19.02 -39.43 25.35
CA GLY A 373 17.71 -39.59 25.99
C GLY A 373 16.50 -39.38 25.05
N LEU A 374 16.73 -39.01 23.79
CA LEU A 374 15.69 -39.03 22.75
C LEU A 374 15.70 -40.35 21.98
N GLU A 375 14.51 -40.85 21.67
CA GLU A 375 14.31 -41.95 20.74
C GLU A 375 13.94 -41.38 19.36
N PHE A 376 14.60 -41.86 18.30
CA PHE A 376 14.27 -41.46 16.94
C PHE A 376 12.91 -42.05 16.53
N VAL A 377 11.96 -41.19 16.19
CA VAL A 377 10.64 -41.61 15.74
C VAL A 377 10.56 -41.66 14.21
N GLN A 378 10.82 -40.54 13.54
CA GLN A 378 10.73 -40.42 12.09
C GLN A 378 11.51 -39.21 11.56
N VAL A 379 11.80 -39.22 10.26
CA VAL A 379 12.36 -38.08 9.52
C VAL A 379 11.50 -37.79 8.30
N HIS A 380 11.22 -36.52 8.06
CA HIS A 380 10.60 -36.03 6.83
C HIS A 380 11.64 -35.25 6.05
N THR A 381 11.94 -35.68 4.84
CA THR A 381 12.85 -34.97 3.95
C THR A 381 12.05 -34.22 2.89
N ALA A 382 12.45 -32.97 2.62
CA ALA A 382 11.98 -32.29 1.42
C ALA A 382 12.52 -33.02 0.19
N LYS A 383 11.75 -33.04 -0.89
CA LYS A 383 12.31 -33.37 -2.21
C LYS A 383 13.19 -32.19 -2.62
N PHE A 384 14.51 -32.41 -2.64
CA PHE A 384 15.43 -31.47 -3.26
C PHE A 384 15.21 -31.56 -4.78
N ALA A 385 14.64 -30.50 -5.36
CA ALA A 385 14.39 -30.40 -6.81
C ALA A 385 15.62 -29.84 -7.55
#